data_AF-A0AAU2FZP8-F1
#
_entry.id   AF-A0AAU2FZP8-F1
#
_cell.length_a   1.000
_cell.length_b   1.000
_cell.length_c   1.000
_cell.angle_alpha   90.00
_cell.angle_beta   90.00
_cell.angle_gamma   90.00
#
_symmetry.space_group_name_H-M   'P 1'
#
loop_
_entity.id
_entity.type
_entity.pdbx_description
1 polymer ?
#
loop_
_entity_poly.entity_id
_entity_poly.type
_entity_poly.pdbx_seq_one_letter_code
_entity_poly.pdbx_strand_id
1 'polypeptide(L)'
;MTEALMLVLAAVLGYFGHVAQAAYTRKHQGKAEELAKIRALYQELIALRDLEGHPRAAIGPTNRLLTDVALLRNTKLRQRVTDDLEMVEELYFLRLGGSSPIDVRKVWVQDALDSLAAVARGDRPPQPSSEFENQLFSLDRVGAKLAPSVAVLAETLKQSPEFAERQKERAVWTKKRRAQQRRRRLLFWRR
;
A
#
# COMPACT_ATOMS: atom_id res chain seq x y z
N MET A 1 59.58 21.59 15.66
CA MET A 1 58.33 22.08 15.01
C MET A 1 57.46 20.96 14.44
N THR A 2 58.04 19.90 13.88
CA THR A 2 57.32 18.76 13.29
C THR A 2 56.50 17.93 14.29
N GLU A 3 56.98 17.74 15.52
CA GLU A 3 56.28 16.95 16.57
C GLU A 3 54.98 17.61 17.06
N ALA A 4 54.98 18.93 17.25
CA ALA A 4 53.79 19.68 17.63
C ALA A 4 52.72 19.64 16.51
N LEU A 5 53.16 19.65 15.24
CA LEU A 5 52.28 19.52 14.08
C LEU A 5 51.64 18.12 14.02
N MET A 6 52.42 17.07 14.31
CA MET A 6 51.95 15.68 14.36
C MET A 6 50.91 15.47 15.48
N LEU A 7 51.11 16.09 16.64
CA LEU A 7 50.14 16.06 17.75
C LEU A 7 48.81 16.73 17.39
N VAL A 8 48.86 17.89 16.73
CA VAL A 8 47.66 18.58 16.25
C VAL A 8 46.94 17.76 15.17
N LEU A 9 47.68 17.15 14.24
CA LEU A 9 47.11 16.28 13.21
C LEU A 9 46.44 15.04 13.81
N ALA A 10 47.08 14.41 14.80
CA ALA A 10 46.51 13.26 15.50
C ALA A 10 45.22 13.63 16.24
N ALA A 11 45.18 14.79 16.90
CA ALA A 11 43.98 15.28 17.56
C ALA A 11 42.83 15.57 16.59
N VAL A 12 43.14 16.18 15.43
CA VAL A 12 42.15 16.46 14.37
C VAL A 12 41.61 15.16 13.77
N LEU A 13 42.49 14.20 13.44
CA LEU A 13 42.08 12.90 12.91
C LEU A 13 41.26 12.09 13.93
N GLY A 14 41.63 12.12 15.20
CA GLY A 14 40.87 11.49 16.29
C GLY A 14 39.47 12.08 16.43
N TYR A 15 39.34 13.41 16.34
CA TYR A 15 38.04 14.08 16.39
C TYR A 15 37.16 13.70 15.19
N PHE A 16 37.69 13.76 13.96
CA PHE A 16 36.92 13.35 12.78
C PHE A 16 36.56 11.86 12.78
N GLY A 17 37.45 10.99 13.27
CA GLY A 17 37.15 9.58 13.48
C GLY A 17 35.98 9.36 14.43
N HIS A 18 35.97 10.07 15.57
CA HIS A 18 34.85 10.03 16.52
C HIS A 18 33.55 10.54 15.89
N VAL A 19 33.58 11.66 15.17
CA VAL A 19 32.38 12.23 14.52
C VAL A 19 31.84 11.26 13.46
N ALA A 20 32.71 10.66 12.65
CA ALA A 20 32.33 9.66 11.66
C ALA A 20 31.68 8.43 12.32
N GLN A 21 32.26 7.92 13.42
CA GLN A 21 31.71 6.79 14.16
C GLN A 21 30.37 7.13 14.83
N ALA A 22 30.24 8.33 15.40
CA ALA A 22 28.98 8.83 15.99
C ALA A 22 27.89 9.02 14.92
N ALA A 23 28.23 9.51 13.73
CA ALA A 23 27.30 9.64 12.63
C ALA A 23 26.86 8.26 12.10
N TYR A 24 27.79 7.32 11.97
CA TYR A 24 27.52 5.95 11.51
C TYR A 24 26.61 5.20 12.48
N THR A 25 26.89 5.28 13.78
CA THR A 25 26.05 4.65 14.83
C THR A 25 24.64 5.24 14.85
N ARG A 26 24.48 6.57 14.78
CA ARG A 26 23.15 7.21 14.67
C ARG A 26 22.38 6.77 13.44
N LYS A 27 23.05 6.63 12.29
CA LYS A 27 22.43 6.14 11.04
C LYS A 27 21.90 4.71 11.20
N HIS A 28 22.65 3.83 11.86
CA HIS A 28 22.22 2.46 12.13
C HIS A 28 21.10 2.37 13.15
N GLN A 29 21.17 3.14 14.23
CA GLN A 29 20.10 3.26 15.22
C GLN A 29 18.80 3.73 14.56
N GLY A 30 18.85 4.80 13.77
CA GLY A 30 17.69 5.31 13.05
C GLY A 30 17.11 4.30 12.05
N LYS A 31 17.94 3.48 11.40
CA LYS A 31 17.46 2.40 10.52
C LYS A 31 16.80 1.26 11.32
N ALA A 32 17.36 0.89 12.47
CA ALA A 32 16.80 -0.13 13.33
C ALA A 32 15.46 0.29 13.93
N GLU A 33 15.33 1.55 14.36
CA GLU A 33 14.08 2.15 14.84
C GLU A 33 13.00 2.15 13.75
N GLU A 34 13.35 2.54 12.52
CA GLU A 34 12.40 2.53 11.40
C GLU A 34 11.93 1.10 11.08
N LEU A 35 12.84 0.13 11.10
CA LEU A 35 12.47 -1.28 10.89
C LEU A 35 11.59 -1.82 12.02
N ALA A 36 11.83 -1.40 13.27
CA ALA A 36 10.97 -1.76 14.40
C ALA A 36 9.55 -1.20 14.22
N LYS A 37 9.42 0.06 13.78
CA LYS A 37 8.12 0.67 13.46
C LYS A 37 7.41 -0.06 12.33
N ILE A 38 8.11 -0.36 11.23
CA ILE A 38 7.53 -1.10 10.10
C ILE A 38 7.02 -2.47 10.54
N ARG A 39 7.77 -3.18 11.41
CA ARG A 39 7.32 -4.47 11.96
C ARG A 39 6.10 -4.34 12.87
N ALA A 40 6.04 -3.29 13.70
CA ALA A 40 4.87 -3.03 14.54
C ALA A 40 3.62 -2.77 13.69
N LEU A 41 3.72 -1.88 12.69
CA LEU A 41 2.65 -1.61 11.73
C LEU A 41 2.21 -2.86 10.99
N TYR A 42 3.16 -3.72 10.59
CA TYR A 42 2.86 -4.99 9.93
C TYR A 42 2.01 -5.92 10.82
N GLN A 43 2.34 -6.03 12.11
CA GLN A 43 1.57 -6.84 13.05
C GLN A 43 0.17 -6.26 13.30
N GLU A 44 0.06 -4.93 13.42
CA GLU A 44 -1.23 -4.26 13.60
C GLU A 44 -2.12 -4.38 12.35
N LEU A 45 -1.55 -4.35 11.15
CA LEU A 45 -2.28 -4.62 9.90
C LEU A 45 -2.73 -6.08 9.78
N ILE A 46 -1.95 -7.05 10.29
CA ILE A 46 -2.41 -8.44 10.41
C ILE A 46 -3.62 -8.51 11.35
N ALA A 47 -3.53 -7.87 12.52
CA ALA A 47 -4.66 -7.82 13.45
C ALA A 47 -5.89 -7.16 12.83
N LEU A 48 -5.72 -6.09 12.04
CA LEU A 48 -6.80 -5.44 11.30
C LEU A 48 -7.43 -6.39 10.26
N ARG A 49 -6.59 -7.17 9.56
CA ARG A 49 -7.06 -8.21 8.62
C ARG A 49 -7.91 -9.26 9.33
N ASP A 50 -7.51 -9.67 10.53
CA ASP A 50 -8.17 -10.70 11.32
C ASP A 50 -9.48 -10.22 11.97
N LEU A 51 -9.70 -8.90 12.08
CA LEU A 51 -10.98 -8.28 12.50
C LEU A 51 -12.07 -8.32 11.39
N GLU A 52 -11.87 -9.18 10.40
CA GLU A 52 -12.76 -9.40 9.28
C GLU A 52 -14.19 -9.71 9.74
N GLY A 53 -15.19 -9.10 9.08
CA GLY A 53 -16.60 -9.30 9.41
C GLY A 53 -17.12 -8.45 10.57
N HIS A 54 -16.27 -7.67 11.24
CA HIS A 54 -16.66 -6.78 12.35
C HIS A 54 -16.37 -5.30 12.05
N PRO A 55 -17.08 -4.67 11.08
CA PRO A 55 -16.81 -3.30 10.63
C PRO A 55 -16.65 -2.27 11.75
N ARG A 56 -17.53 -2.33 12.77
CA ARG A 56 -17.48 -1.39 13.90
C ARG A 56 -16.26 -1.60 14.79
N ALA A 57 -15.77 -2.83 14.92
CA ALA A 57 -14.59 -3.14 15.72
C ALA A 57 -13.29 -2.72 15.02
N ALA A 58 -13.31 -2.57 13.69
CA ALA A 58 -12.14 -2.25 12.89
C ALA A 58 -11.88 -0.74 12.69
N ILE A 59 -12.90 0.13 12.81
CA ILE A 59 -12.75 1.60 12.62
C ILE A 59 -11.69 2.20 13.56
N GLY A 60 -11.76 1.90 14.85
CA GLY A 60 -10.79 2.41 15.83
C GLY A 60 -9.34 2.00 15.52
N PRO A 61 -9.08 0.70 15.32
CA PRO A 61 -7.78 0.19 14.87
C PRO A 61 -7.28 0.83 13.56
N THR A 62 -8.14 1.01 12.54
CA THR A 62 -7.76 1.67 11.28
C THR A 62 -7.29 3.12 11.51
N ASN A 63 -8.01 3.90 12.32
CA ASN A 63 -7.65 5.30 12.58
C ASN A 63 -6.34 5.44 13.36
N ARG A 64 -6.09 4.52 14.29
CA ARG A 64 -4.81 4.44 15.00
C ARG A 64 -3.67 4.11 14.03
N LEU A 65 -3.85 3.11 13.17
CA LEU A 65 -2.90 2.73 12.13
C LEU A 65 -2.56 3.91 11.20
N LEU A 66 -3.56 4.69 10.76
CA LEU A 66 -3.33 5.89 9.95
C LEU A 66 -2.41 6.91 10.66
N THR A 67 -2.62 7.08 11.97
CA THR A 67 -1.79 7.98 12.79
C THR A 67 -0.36 7.44 12.92
N ASP A 68 -0.19 6.14 13.13
CA ASP A 68 1.11 5.49 13.29
C ASP A 68 1.90 5.47 11.95
N VAL A 69 1.20 5.29 10.83
CA VAL A 69 1.77 5.38 9.47
C VAL A 69 2.27 6.79 9.17
N ALA A 70 1.60 7.84 9.65
CA ALA A 70 2.03 9.23 9.46
C ALA A 70 3.44 9.49 10.03
N LEU A 71 3.89 8.69 11.00
CA LEU A 71 5.19 8.80 11.66
C LEU A 71 6.33 8.07 10.91
N LEU A 72 6.03 7.40 9.79
CA LEU A 72 7.04 6.80 8.94
C LEU A 72 7.90 7.87 8.25
N ARG A 73 9.21 7.63 8.20
CA ARG A 73 10.17 8.52 7.52
C ARG A 73 10.15 8.32 6.01
N ASN A 74 9.91 7.10 5.56
CA ASN A 74 9.83 6.80 4.12
C ASN A 74 8.52 7.38 3.54
N THR A 75 8.63 8.50 2.83
CA THR A 75 7.48 9.24 2.28
C THR A 75 6.66 8.44 1.28
N LYS A 76 7.30 7.61 0.44
CA LYS A 76 6.62 6.77 -0.55
C LYS A 76 5.84 5.63 0.11
N LEU A 77 6.47 4.96 1.07
CA LEU A 77 5.82 3.92 1.86
C LEU A 77 4.65 4.50 2.66
N ARG A 78 4.88 5.63 3.34
CA ARG A 78 3.86 6.35 4.10
C ARG A 78 2.65 6.65 3.23
N GLN A 79 2.86 7.31 2.09
CA GLN A 79 1.78 7.64 1.17
C GLN A 79 1.02 6.38 0.75
N ARG A 80 1.73 5.33 0.35
CA ARG A 80 1.11 4.09 -0.11
C ARG A 80 0.22 3.44 0.94
N VAL A 81 0.75 3.25 2.15
CA VAL A 81 0.02 2.59 3.24
C VAL A 81 -1.14 3.49 3.72
N THR A 82 -0.98 4.81 3.70
CA THR A 82 -2.08 5.75 3.98
C THR A 82 -3.20 5.61 2.96
N ASP A 83 -2.89 5.62 1.66
CA ASP A 83 -3.89 5.46 0.59
C ASP A 83 -4.66 4.14 0.77
N ASP A 84 -3.96 3.07 1.12
CA ASP A 84 -4.56 1.75 1.34
C ASP A 84 -5.50 1.72 2.55
N LEU A 85 -5.07 2.31 3.67
CA LEU A 85 -5.84 2.38 4.91
C LEU A 85 -7.06 3.30 4.81
N GLU A 86 -6.93 4.46 4.17
CA GLU A 86 -8.04 5.38 3.90
C GLU A 86 -9.12 4.67 3.07
N MET A 87 -8.72 3.85 2.09
CA MET A 87 -9.67 3.06 1.33
C MET A 87 -10.32 1.95 2.14
N VAL A 88 -9.57 1.28 3.00
CA VAL A 88 -10.15 0.30 3.94
C VAL A 88 -11.20 0.96 4.83
N GLU A 89 -10.95 2.18 5.31
CA GLU A 89 -11.91 2.97 6.09
C GLU A 89 -13.18 3.26 5.29
N GLU A 90 -13.07 3.80 4.08
CA GLU A 90 -14.23 4.11 3.23
C GLU A 90 -15.05 2.86 2.87
N LEU A 91 -14.37 1.73 2.64
CA LEU A 91 -15.01 0.45 2.37
C LEU A 91 -15.76 -0.12 3.59
N TYR A 92 -15.55 0.38 4.81
CA TYR A 92 -16.44 0.06 5.93
C TYR A 92 -17.80 0.76 5.82
N PHE A 93 -17.86 1.91 5.14
CA PHE A 93 -19.08 2.70 4.99
C PHE A 93 -19.86 2.40 3.71
N LEU A 94 -19.22 1.78 2.71
CA LEU A 94 -19.85 1.44 1.43
C LEU A 94 -20.58 0.08 1.46
N ARG A 95 -21.86 0.07 1.08
CA ARG A 95 -22.58 -1.16 0.70
C ARG A 95 -22.34 -1.43 -0.78
N LEU A 96 -21.42 -2.33 -1.10
CA LEU A 96 -21.14 -2.73 -2.48
C LEU A 96 -22.19 -3.72 -3.00
N GLY A 97 -22.96 -3.30 -4.01
CA GLY A 97 -23.97 -4.13 -4.67
C GLY A 97 -23.35 -5.17 -5.61
N GLY A 98 -22.85 -6.28 -5.07
CA GLY A 98 -22.51 -7.49 -5.85
C GLY A 98 -21.17 -8.17 -5.52
N SER A 99 -20.26 -7.49 -4.83
CA SER A 99 -19.07 -8.07 -4.18
C SER A 99 -19.17 -7.81 -2.68
N SER A 100 -18.81 -8.79 -1.85
CA SER A 100 -18.79 -8.55 -0.41
C SER A 100 -17.77 -7.45 -0.12
N PRO A 101 -18.12 -6.37 0.60
CA PRO A 101 -17.17 -5.34 1.03
C PRO A 101 -15.94 -5.92 1.75
N ILE A 102 -16.09 -7.13 2.30
CA ILE A 102 -15.05 -7.93 2.94
C ILE A 102 -13.94 -8.35 1.95
N ASP A 103 -14.28 -8.86 0.78
CA ASP A 103 -13.30 -9.34 -0.21
C ASP A 103 -12.52 -8.19 -0.85
N VAL A 104 -13.15 -7.02 -0.92
CA VAL A 104 -12.50 -5.80 -1.42
C VAL A 104 -11.45 -5.35 -0.41
N ARG A 105 -11.83 -5.14 0.86
CA ARG A 105 -10.89 -4.70 1.92
C ARG A 105 -9.63 -5.56 2.04
N LYS A 106 -9.74 -6.88 1.85
CA LYS A 106 -8.60 -7.80 1.88
C LYS A 106 -7.48 -7.40 0.93
N VAL A 107 -7.81 -6.98 -0.28
CA VAL A 107 -6.81 -6.64 -1.29
C VAL A 107 -6.04 -5.39 -0.89
N TRP A 108 -6.72 -4.38 -0.34
CA TRP A 108 -6.10 -3.15 0.15
C TRP A 108 -5.22 -3.39 1.39
N VAL A 109 -5.70 -4.18 2.35
CA VAL A 109 -4.89 -4.57 3.52
C VAL A 109 -3.69 -5.41 3.11
N GLN A 110 -3.84 -6.30 2.13
CA GLN A 110 -2.73 -7.13 1.64
C GLN A 110 -1.68 -6.30 0.88
N ASP A 111 -2.10 -5.33 0.07
CA ASP A 111 -1.19 -4.43 -0.65
C ASP A 111 -0.34 -3.58 0.32
N ALA A 112 -0.96 -3.10 1.41
CA ALA A 112 -0.26 -2.43 2.51
C ALA A 112 0.76 -3.36 3.21
N LEU A 113 0.37 -4.62 3.49
CA LEU A 113 1.25 -5.62 4.10
C LEU A 113 2.45 -5.93 3.19
N ASP A 114 2.23 -6.13 1.90
CA ASP A 114 3.27 -6.42 0.92
C ASP A 114 4.24 -5.22 0.77
N SER A 115 3.72 -4.00 0.81
CA SER A 115 4.51 -2.77 0.79
C SER A 115 5.42 -2.63 2.01
N LEU A 116 4.89 -2.89 3.21
CA LEU A 116 5.68 -2.88 4.45
C LEU A 116 6.73 -4.00 4.45
N ALA A 117 6.36 -5.20 4.01
CA ALA A 117 7.26 -6.34 3.94
C ALA A 117 8.42 -6.09 2.95
N ALA A 118 8.16 -5.49 1.80
CA ALA A 118 9.17 -5.11 0.82
C ALA A 118 10.18 -4.12 1.42
N VAL A 119 9.70 -3.04 2.04
CA VAL A 119 10.60 -2.03 2.64
C VAL A 119 11.37 -2.60 3.84
N ALA A 120 10.77 -3.52 4.62
CA ALA A 120 11.46 -4.21 5.70
C ALA A 120 12.66 -5.05 5.21
N ARG A 121 12.58 -5.61 3.99
CA ARG A 121 13.69 -6.30 3.32
C ARG A 121 14.74 -5.36 2.72
N GLY A 122 14.44 -4.06 2.64
CA GLY A 122 15.28 -3.06 1.99
C GLY A 122 14.92 -2.82 0.51
N ASP A 123 13.83 -3.40 0.03
CA ASP A 123 13.34 -3.20 -1.33
C ASP A 123 12.55 -1.88 -1.45
N ARG A 124 12.26 -1.47 -2.69
CA ARG A 124 11.29 -0.41 -2.95
C ARG A 124 9.87 -0.96 -2.74
N PRO A 125 8.89 -0.11 -2.35
CA PRO A 125 7.49 -0.52 -2.35
C PRO A 125 7.11 -1.07 -3.73
N PRO A 126 6.43 -2.22 -3.79
CA PRO A 126 6.00 -2.80 -5.05
C PRO A 126 4.99 -1.86 -5.74
N GLN A 127 4.81 -2.05 -7.04
CA GLN A 127 3.70 -1.42 -7.72
C GLN A 127 2.37 -2.02 -7.26
N PRO A 128 1.25 -1.26 -7.35
CA PRO A 128 -0.08 -1.78 -7.07
C PRO A 128 -0.34 -3.11 -7.73
N SER A 129 -0.93 -4.04 -6.97
CA SER A 129 -1.34 -5.32 -7.56
C SER A 129 -2.38 -5.11 -8.67
N SER A 130 -2.40 -6.00 -9.66
CA SER A 130 -3.44 -5.95 -10.70
C SER A 130 -4.86 -6.12 -10.12
N GLU A 131 -5.00 -6.79 -8.97
CA GLU A 131 -6.25 -6.93 -8.23
C GLU A 131 -6.70 -5.61 -7.59
N PHE A 132 -5.76 -4.85 -7.01
CA PHE A 132 -6.00 -3.50 -6.51
C PHE A 132 -6.55 -2.61 -7.61
N GLU A 133 -5.90 -2.58 -8.78
CA GLU A 133 -6.35 -1.76 -9.91
C GLU A 133 -7.76 -2.17 -10.35
N ASN A 134 -7.98 -3.48 -10.46
CA ASN A 134 -9.28 -4.04 -10.85
C ASN A 134 -10.40 -3.64 -9.88
N GLN A 135 -10.11 -3.54 -8.58
CA GLN A 135 -11.07 -3.12 -7.56
C GLN A 135 -11.33 -1.62 -7.59
N LEU A 136 -10.29 -0.80 -7.73
CA LEU A 136 -10.40 0.65 -7.92
C LEU A 136 -11.39 0.99 -9.05
N PHE A 137 -11.27 0.29 -10.18
CA PHE A 137 -12.19 0.45 -11.31
C PHE A 137 -13.61 -0.07 -11.04
N SER A 138 -13.73 -1.13 -10.23
CA SER A 138 -15.05 -1.62 -9.84
C SER A 138 -15.78 -0.61 -8.97
N LEU A 139 -15.07 0.07 -8.05
CA LEU A 139 -15.60 1.07 -7.14
C LEU A 139 -16.04 2.35 -7.87
N ASP A 140 -15.21 2.84 -8.80
CA ASP A 140 -15.52 3.98 -9.68
C ASP A 140 -16.84 3.77 -10.45
N ARG A 141 -17.07 2.53 -10.93
CA ARG A 141 -18.29 2.19 -11.67
C ARG A 141 -19.56 2.21 -10.82
N VAL A 142 -19.47 1.95 -9.51
CA VAL A 142 -20.64 1.99 -8.60
C VAL A 142 -20.86 3.41 -8.05
N GLY A 143 -20.05 4.40 -8.46
CA GLY A 143 -20.14 5.77 -7.95
C GLY A 143 -19.79 5.85 -6.46
N ALA A 144 -18.96 4.93 -5.97
CA ALA A 144 -18.43 5.02 -4.62
C ALA A 144 -17.61 6.31 -4.52
N LYS A 145 -17.84 7.11 -3.46
CA LYS A 145 -16.92 8.20 -3.14
C LYS A 145 -15.60 7.55 -2.75
N LEU A 146 -14.56 7.84 -3.54
CA LEU A 146 -13.19 7.47 -3.27
C LEU A 146 -12.53 8.59 -2.46
N ALA A 147 -11.62 8.21 -1.58
CA ALA A 147 -10.78 9.14 -0.83
C ALA A 147 -10.04 10.05 -1.81
N PRO A 148 -9.87 11.35 -1.52
CA PRO A 148 -9.28 12.28 -2.47
C PRO A 148 -7.90 11.84 -3.01
N SER A 149 -7.07 11.27 -2.14
CA SER A 149 -5.77 10.66 -2.44
C SER A 149 -5.89 9.50 -3.46
N VAL A 150 -6.84 8.59 -3.20
CA VAL A 150 -7.12 7.41 -4.02
C VAL A 150 -7.80 7.77 -5.34
N ALA A 151 -8.63 8.81 -5.37
CA ALA A 151 -9.25 9.34 -6.58
C ALA A 151 -8.21 9.88 -7.57
N VAL A 152 -7.19 10.59 -7.07
CA VAL A 152 -6.06 11.07 -7.88
C VAL A 152 -5.25 9.90 -8.45
N LEU A 153 -5.01 8.86 -7.63
CA LEU A 153 -4.35 7.63 -8.09
C LEU A 153 -5.18 6.93 -9.18
N ALA A 154 -6.50 6.83 -8.99
CA ALA A 154 -7.41 6.23 -9.96
C ALA A 154 -7.41 6.98 -11.29
N GLU A 155 -7.42 8.30 -11.26
CA GLU A 155 -7.37 9.12 -12.46
C GLU A 155 -6.02 8.98 -13.19
N THR A 156 -4.92 8.92 -12.43
CA THR A 156 -3.59 8.68 -12.99
C THR A 156 -3.49 7.31 -13.64
N LEU A 157 -4.06 6.27 -13.01
CA LEU A 157 -4.11 4.92 -13.57
C LEU A 157 -4.97 4.86 -14.83
N LYS A 158 -6.09 5.59 -14.89
CA LYS A 158 -6.95 5.71 -16.09
C LYS A 158 -6.21 6.32 -17.29
N GLN A 159 -5.19 7.13 -17.05
CA GLN A 159 -4.38 7.76 -18.10
C GLN A 159 -3.20 6.88 -18.55
N SER A 160 -2.94 5.75 -17.89
CA SER A 160 -1.82 4.88 -18.23
C SER A 160 -2.08 4.08 -19.53
N PRO A 161 -1.04 3.82 -20.35
CA PRO A 161 -1.17 2.98 -21.54
C PRO A 161 -1.54 1.53 -21.20
N GLU A 162 -1.03 1.00 -20.08
CA GLU A 162 -1.39 -0.32 -19.56
C GLU A 162 -2.89 -0.43 -19.27
N PHE A 163 -3.50 0.63 -18.76
CA PHE A 163 -4.95 0.67 -18.54
C PHE A 163 -5.73 0.62 -19.86
N ALA A 164 -5.29 1.35 -20.88
CA ALA A 164 -5.92 1.31 -22.20
C ALA A 164 -5.88 -0.09 -22.81
N GLU A 165 -4.79 -0.84 -22.61
CA GLU A 165 -4.68 -2.24 -23.03
C GLU A 165 -5.57 -3.17 -22.21
N ARG A 166 -5.53 -3.09 -20.88
CA ARG A 166 -6.38 -3.92 -20.00
C ARG A 166 -7.88 -3.66 -20.21
N GLN A 167 -8.29 -2.44 -20.55
CA GLN A 167 -9.67 -2.11 -20.94
C GLN A 167 -10.07 -2.80 -22.25
N LYS A 168 -9.17 -2.81 -23.25
CA LYS A 168 -9.41 -3.54 -24.51
C LYS A 168 -9.53 -5.04 -24.25
N GLU A 169 -8.64 -5.62 -23.45
CA GLU A 169 -8.69 -7.04 -23.08
C GLU A 169 -9.98 -7.40 -22.32
N ARG A 170 -10.38 -6.58 -21.34
CA ARG A 170 -11.64 -6.76 -20.59
C ARG A 170 -12.87 -6.61 -21.48
N ALA A 171 -12.87 -5.67 -22.43
CA ALA A 171 -13.95 -5.51 -23.40
C ALA A 171 -14.09 -6.77 -24.29
N VAL A 172 -12.97 -7.33 -24.74
CA VAL A 172 -12.93 -8.59 -25.49
C VAL A 172 -13.47 -9.75 -24.64
N TRP A 173 -13.02 -9.87 -23.40
CA TRP A 173 -13.45 -10.93 -22.48
C TRP A 173 -14.95 -10.83 -22.13
N THR A 174 -15.46 -9.63 -21.83
CA THR A 174 -16.89 -9.42 -21.55
C THR A 174 -17.76 -9.70 -22.78
N LYS A 175 -17.30 -9.33 -23.98
CA LYS A 175 -17.97 -9.69 -25.24
C LYS A 175 -18.03 -11.21 -25.41
N LYS A 176 -16.93 -11.93 -25.14
CA LYS A 176 -16.88 -13.41 -25.16
C LYS A 176 -17.83 -14.03 -24.13
N ARG A 177 -17.84 -13.57 -22.88
CA ARG A 177 -18.75 -14.05 -21.84
C ARG A 177 -20.22 -13.83 -22.19
N ARG A 178 -20.59 -12.64 -22.66
CA ARG A 178 -21.97 -12.34 -23.08
C ARG A 178 -22.41 -13.22 -24.25
N ALA A 179 -21.54 -13.46 -25.23
CA ALA A 179 -21.81 -14.38 -26.33
C ALA A 179 -22.03 -15.81 -25.83
N GLN A 180 -21.22 -16.28 -24.88
CA GLN A 180 -21.35 -17.61 -24.29
C GLN A 180 -22.63 -17.76 -23.46
N GLN A 181 -23.00 -16.75 -22.66
CA GLN A 181 -24.27 -16.71 -21.94
C GLN A 181 -25.48 -16.71 -22.87
N ARG A 182 -25.45 -15.93 -23.97
CA ARG A 182 -26.50 -15.95 -24.99
C ARG A 182 -26.64 -17.33 -25.64
N ARG A 183 -25.53 -17.98 -25.99
CA ARG A 183 -25.53 -19.36 -26.50
C ARG A 183 -26.14 -20.34 -25.52
N ARG A 184 -25.78 -20.27 -24.23
CA ARG A 184 -26.35 -21.13 -23.18
C ARG A 184 -27.86 -20.92 -23.03
N ARG A 185 -28.34 -19.67 -23.06
CA ARG A 185 -29.78 -19.36 -23.02
C ARG A 185 -30.52 -19.90 -24.23
N LEU A 186 -29.97 -19.75 -25.44
CA LEU A 186 -30.58 -20.27 -26.66
C LEU A 186 -30.66 -21.80 -26.69
N LEU A 187 -29.67 -22.49 -26.12
CA LEU A 187 -29.69 -23.95 -25.97
C LEU A 187 -30.71 -24.42 -24.93
N PHE A 188 -30.93 -23.64 -23.88
CA PHE A 188 -31.94 -23.93 -22.84
C PHE A 188 -33.38 -23.77 -23.32
N TRP A 189 -33.62 -22.92 -24.34
CA TRP A 189 -34.95 -22.69 -24.94
C TRP A 189 -35.27 -23.64 -26.11
N ARG A 190 -34.34 -24.52 -26.49
CA ARG A 190 -34.51 -25.54 -27.56
C ARG A 190 -34.74 -26.96 -27.02
N ARG A 191 -34.88 -27.12 -25.71
CA ARG A 191 -35.39 -28.33 -25.04
C ARG A 191 -36.78 -28.04 -24.50
#